data_AF-A0AAJ5WRT4-F1
#
_entry.id   AF-A0AAJ5WRT4-F1
#
_cell.length_a   1.000
_cell.length_b   1.000
_cell.length_c   1.000
_cell.angle_alpha   90.00
_cell.angle_beta   90.00
_cell.angle_gamma   90.00
#
_symmetry.space_group_name_H-M   'P 1'
#
loop_
_entity.id
_entity.type
_entity.pdbx_description
1 polymer ?
#
loop_
_entity_poly.entity_id
_entity_poly.type
_entity_poly.pdbx_seq_one_letter_code
_entity_poly.pdbx_strand_id
1 'polypeptide(L)'
;MSTQKVILGTLTGVLAGVAIGLLAAPASGAETRQKIADSAGSLKRKFNKLIGVTSDELDELKDVFQEEVAGLKDDVRERVLELIKAAKASGSAIKEKTLS
;
A
#
# COMPACT_ATOMS: atom_id res chain seq x y z
N MET A 1 9.08 9.25 -19.90
CA MET A 1 9.07 10.24 -18.80
C MET A 1 10.00 9.71 -17.71
N SER A 2 10.94 10.50 -17.19
CA SER A 2 11.95 9.97 -16.26
C SER A 2 11.32 9.53 -14.94
N THR A 3 11.40 8.24 -14.61
CA THR A 3 10.93 7.59 -13.36
C THR A 3 11.33 8.37 -12.10
N GLN A 4 12.47 9.05 -12.15
CA GLN A 4 12.97 9.90 -11.08
C GLN A 4 12.02 11.05 -10.72
N LYS A 5 11.31 11.63 -11.70
CA LYS A 5 10.30 12.68 -11.44
C LYS A 5 9.04 12.12 -10.80
N VAL A 6 8.65 10.89 -11.16
CA VAL A 6 7.49 10.21 -10.55
C VAL A 6 7.79 9.87 -9.10
N ILE A 7 8.94 9.26 -8.82
CA ILE A 7 9.35 8.93 -7.44
C ILE A 7 9.44 10.20 -6.58
N LEU A 8 10.07 11.26 -7.09
CA LEU A 8 10.21 12.52 -6.37
C LEU A 8 8.86 13.21 -6.13
N GLY A 9 7.97 13.21 -7.13
CA GLY A 9 6.61 13.74 -7.00
C GLY A 9 5.77 12.96 -5.98
N THR A 10 5.88 11.63 -5.98
CA THR A 10 5.16 10.77 -5.03
C THR A 10 5.65 10.99 -3.61
N LEU A 11 6.97 11.06 -3.40
CA LEU A 11 7.57 11.30 -2.09
C LEU A 11 7.16 12.67 -1.53
N THR A 12 7.23 13.70 -2.37
CA THR A 12 6.83 15.07 -1.98
C THR A 12 5.34 15.16 -1.69
N GLY A 13 4.50 14.47 -2.47
CA GLY A 13 3.06 14.39 -2.26
C GLY A 13 2.67 13.69 -0.96
N VAL A 14 3.34 12.58 -0.62
CA VAL A 14 3.11 11.88 0.65
C VAL A 14 3.54 12.75 1.84
N LEU A 15 4.72 13.37 1.78
CA LEU A 15 5.20 14.24 2.86
C LEU A 15 4.28 15.44 3.06
N ALA A 16 3.90 16.12 1.98
CA ALA A 16 2.97 17.24 2.04
C ALA A 16 1.59 16.81 2.55
N GLY A 17 1.08 15.66 2.10
CA GLY A 17 -0.21 15.12 2.53
C GLY A 17 -0.25 14.75 4.01
N VAL A 18 0.82 14.12 4.53
CA VAL A 18 0.95 13.80 5.96
C VAL A 18 1.09 15.07 6.78
N ALA A 19 1.89 16.05 6.34
CA ALA A 19 2.05 17.31 7.04
C ALA A 19 0.73 18.08 7.12
N ILE A 20 -0.01 18.18 6.02
CA ILE A 20 -1.33 18.82 5.99
C ILE A 20 -2.34 18.05 6.84
N GLY A 21 -2.38 16.72 6.73
CA GLY A 21 -3.28 15.89 7.52
C GLY A 21 -3.00 15.96 9.03
N LEU A 22 -1.74 16.06 9.43
CA LEU A 22 -1.33 16.20 10.82
C LEU A 22 -1.61 17.62 11.36
N LEU A 23 -1.36 18.66 10.58
CA LEU A 23 -1.65 20.05 10.96
C LEU A 23 -3.16 20.34 11.01
N ALA A 24 -3.96 19.69 10.15
CA ALA A 24 -5.40 19.85 10.12
C ALA A 24 -6.13 19.04 11.20
N ALA A 25 -5.49 18.06 11.85
CA ALA A 25 -6.11 17.21 12.86
C ALA A 25 -6.00 17.82 14.28
N PRO A 26 -7.11 18.24 14.91
CA PRO A 26 -7.11 18.63 16.32
C PRO A 26 -7.19 17.37 17.20
N ALA A 27 -6.18 17.12 18.04
CA ALA A 27 -6.21 16.01 19.01
C ALA A 27 -5.60 16.40 20.35
N SER A 28 -6.30 16.11 21.44
CA SER A 28 -5.82 16.31 22.81
C SER A 28 -4.91 15.15 23.25
N GLY A 29 -3.92 15.38 24.12
CA GLY A 29 -2.89 14.37 24.46
C GLY A 29 -3.42 13.06 25.08
N ALA A 30 -4.53 13.11 25.83
CA ALA A 30 -5.20 11.92 26.36
C ALA A 30 -5.88 11.11 25.25
N GLU A 31 -6.55 11.82 24.35
CA GLU A 31 -7.22 11.24 23.19
C GLU A 31 -6.21 10.70 22.17
N THR A 32 -5.03 11.30 22.05
CA THR A 32 -3.93 10.80 21.20
C THR A 32 -3.41 9.45 21.68
N ARG A 33 -3.25 9.22 23.00
CA ARG A 33 -2.84 7.89 23.49
C ARG A 33 -3.90 6.83 23.23
N GLN A 34 -5.18 7.16 23.46
CA GLN A 34 -6.28 6.24 23.20
C GLN A 34 -6.42 5.95 21.70
N LYS A 35 -6.37 6.99 20.86
CA LYS A 35 -6.35 6.86 19.40
C LYS A 35 -5.14 6.08 18.91
N ILE A 36 -3.94 6.22 19.50
CA ILE A 36 -2.77 5.42 19.13
C ILE A 36 -3.00 3.95 19.51
N ALA A 37 -3.56 3.64 20.67
CA ALA A 37 -3.86 2.26 21.07
C ALA A 37 -4.91 1.61 20.16
N ASP A 38 -6.01 2.32 19.87
CA ASP A 38 -7.08 1.86 18.98
C ASP A 38 -6.62 1.79 17.52
N SER A 39 -5.83 2.77 17.08
CA SER A 39 -5.20 2.79 15.76
C SER A 39 -4.20 1.66 15.64
N ALA A 40 -3.36 1.37 16.64
CA ALA A 40 -2.42 0.26 16.59
C ALA A 40 -3.13 -1.08 16.47
N GLY A 41 -4.23 -1.29 17.22
CA GLY A 41 -5.05 -2.49 17.11
C GLY A 41 -5.70 -2.65 15.73
N SER A 42 -6.28 -1.59 15.19
CA SER A 42 -6.92 -1.60 13.88
C SER A 42 -5.91 -1.67 12.72
N LEU A 43 -4.76 -1.01 12.84
CA LEU A 43 -3.66 -1.06 11.90
C LEU A 43 -3.03 -2.44 11.87
N LYS A 44 -2.84 -3.08 13.03
CA LYS A 44 -2.40 -4.48 13.11
C LYS A 44 -3.39 -5.40 12.40
N ARG A 45 -4.70 -5.24 12.61
CA ARG A 45 -5.72 -6.03 11.90
C ARG A 45 -5.69 -5.77 10.38
N LYS A 46 -5.61 -4.52 9.94
CA LYS A 46 -5.51 -4.16 8.52
C LYS A 46 -4.23 -4.66 7.88
N PHE A 47 -3.11 -4.55 8.58
CA PHE A 47 -1.81 -5.06 8.15
C PHE A 47 -1.83 -6.58 8.04
N ASN A 48 -2.43 -7.27 9.00
CA ASN A 48 -2.61 -8.72 8.94
C ASN A 48 -3.55 -9.13 7.80
N LYS A 49 -4.54 -8.29 7.45
CA LYS A 49 -5.42 -8.51 6.29
C LYS A 49 -4.69 -8.22 4.96
N LEU A 50 -3.82 -7.22 4.93
CA LEU A 50 -2.93 -6.90 3.80
C LEU A 50 -1.89 -8.00 3.56
N ILE A 51 -1.29 -8.53 4.63
CA ILE A 51 -0.42 -9.71 4.58
C ILE A 51 -1.22 -10.97 4.23
N GLY A 52 -2.48 -11.01 4.63
CA GLY A 52 -3.42 -12.07 4.29
C GLY A 52 -3.96 -12.01 2.87
N VAL A 53 -3.61 -10.98 2.08
CA VAL A 53 -3.90 -10.96 0.65
C VAL A 53 -3.16 -12.14 0.02
N THR A 54 -3.94 -13.09 -0.44
CA THR A 54 -3.44 -14.36 -0.94
C THR A 54 -2.87 -14.20 -2.34
N SER A 55 -2.01 -15.13 -2.74
CA SER A 55 -1.47 -15.19 -4.10
C SER A 55 -2.57 -15.24 -5.17
N ASP A 56 -3.76 -15.75 -4.82
CA ASP A 56 -4.92 -15.88 -5.71
C ASP A 56 -5.62 -14.52 -5.92
N GLU A 57 -5.84 -13.74 -4.85
CA GLU A 57 -6.41 -12.38 -4.96
C GLU A 57 -5.49 -11.43 -5.76
N LEU A 58 -4.17 -11.64 -5.69
CA LEU A 58 -3.21 -10.86 -6.48
C LEU A 58 -3.20 -11.25 -7.96
N ASP A 59 -3.43 -12.53 -8.27
CA ASP A 59 -3.58 -12.99 -9.66
C ASP A 59 -4.88 -12.47 -10.28
N GLU A 60 -5.98 -12.44 -9.52
CA GLU A 60 -7.24 -11.84 -9.97
C GLU A 60 -7.10 -10.33 -10.19
N LEU A 61 -6.42 -9.62 -9.28
CA LEU A 61 -6.13 -8.20 -9.43
C LEU A 61 -5.27 -7.92 -10.67
N LYS A 62 -4.28 -8.78 -10.93
CA LYS A 62 -3.43 -8.69 -12.11
C LYS A 62 -4.28 -8.79 -13.39
N ASP A 63 -5.19 -9.76 -13.45
CA ASP A 63 -5.95 -10.04 -14.66
C ASP A 63 -7.00 -8.96 -14.93
N VAL A 64 -7.75 -8.52 -13.90
CA VAL A 64 -8.67 -7.36 -14.00
C VAL A 64 -7.91 -6.10 -14.40
N PHE A 65 -6.75 -5.85 -13.78
CA PHE A 65 -5.95 -4.69 -14.12
C PHE A 65 -5.45 -4.76 -15.56
N GLN A 66 -5.06 -5.95 -16.07
CA GLN A 66 -4.63 -6.10 -17.46
C GLN A 66 -5.74 -5.85 -18.48
N GLU A 67 -6.99 -6.11 -18.12
CA GLU A 67 -8.19 -5.94 -18.95
C GLU A 67 -8.71 -4.50 -18.96
N GLU A 68 -8.79 -3.85 -17.79
CA GLU A 68 -9.39 -2.51 -17.62
C GLU A 68 -8.48 -1.35 -18.00
N VAL A 69 -7.15 -1.53 -18.05
CA VAL A 69 -6.21 -0.42 -18.29
C VAL A 69 -5.96 -0.08 -19.76
N ALA A 70 -6.92 -0.32 -20.65
CA ALA A 70 -6.83 0.00 -22.08
C ALA A 70 -6.48 1.48 -22.38
N GLY A 71 -6.61 2.40 -21.41
CA GLY A 71 -6.26 3.82 -21.53
C GLY A 71 -5.01 4.27 -20.76
N LEU A 72 -4.33 3.41 -20.00
CA LEU A 72 -3.10 3.79 -19.29
C LEU A 72 -1.87 3.58 -20.17
N LYS A 73 -0.87 4.44 -19.99
CA LYS A 73 0.45 4.27 -20.61
C LYS A 73 1.07 2.93 -20.18
N ASP A 74 1.70 2.25 -21.13
CA ASP A 74 2.40 0.98 -20.93
C ASP A 74 3.40 1.02 -19.76
N ASP A 75 4.12 2.13 -19.60
CA ASP A 75 5.05 2.35 -18.47
C ASP A 75 4.37 2.21 -17.11
N VAL A 76 3.13 2.72 -16.96
CA VAL A 76 2.39 2.67 -15.70
C VAL A 76 1.84 1.27 -15.48
N ARG A 77 1.34 0.65 -16.56
CA ARG A 77 0.85 -0.72 -16.55
C ARG A 77 1.94 -1.68 -16.08
N GLU A 78 3.14 -1.57 -16.66
CA GLU A 78 4.27 -2.44 -16.35
C GLU A 78 4.75 -2.27 -14.91
N ARG A 79 4.82 -1.04 -14.41
CA ARG A 79 5.15 -0.75 -13.01
C ARG A 79 4.15 -1.35 -12.03
N VAL A 80 2.85 -1.28 -12.33
CA VAL A 80 1.80 -1.85 -11.48
C VAL A 80 1.87 -3.38 -11.51
N LEU A 81 2.09 -3.98 -12.68
CA LEU A 81 2.28 -5.43 -12.79
C LEU A 81 3.53 -5.91 -12.03
N GLU A 82 4.61 -5.15 -12.06
CA GLU A 82 5.85 -5.42 -11.31
C GLU A 82 5.60 -5.38 -9.79
N LEU A 83 4.84 -4.38 -9.32
CA LEU A 83 4.45 -4.28 -7.91
C LEU A 83 3.53 -5.42 -7.47
N ILE A 84 2.56 -5.83 -8.30
CA ILE A 84 1.69 -6.98 -8.00
C ILE A 84 2.50 -8.28 -7.90
N LYS A 85 3.45 -8.50 -8.82
CA LYS A 85 4.38 -9.65 -8.77
C LYS A 85 5.26 -9.62 -7.52
N ALA A 86 5.82 -8.46 -7.17
CA ALA A 86 6.64 -8.30 -5.98
C ALA A 86 5.84 -8.54 -4.69
N ALA A 87 4.59 -8.06 -4.64
CA ALA A 87 3.67 -8.32 -3.54
C ALA A 87 3.34 -9.81 -3.41
N LYS A 88 3.13 -10.52 -4.53
CA LYS A 88 2.90 -11.97 -4.55
C LYS A 88 4.09 -12.74 -3.98
N ALA A 89 5.30 -12.43 -4.45
CA ALA A 89 6.52 -13.08 -3.97
C ALA A 89 6.77 -12.82 -2.47
N SER A 90 6.53 -11.58 -2.01
CA SER A 90 6.66 -11.21 -0.60
C SER A 90 5.60 -11.90 0.27
N GLY A 91 4.35 -11.96 -0.18
CA GLY A 91 3.27 -12.66 0.51
C GLY A 91 3.53 -14.16 0.67
N SER A 92 4.03 -14.83 -0.37
CA SER A 92 4.40 -16.24 -0.32
C SER A 92 5.57 -16.51 0.64
N ALA A 93 6.61 -15.66 0.63
CA ALA A 93 7.76 -15.80 1.52
C ALA A 93 7.41 -15.52 2.99
N ILE A 94 6.52 -14.57 3.26
CA ILE A 94 6.03 -14.28 4.62
C ILE A 94 5.17 -15.45 5.12
N LYS A 95 4.28 -16.00 4.27
CA LYS A 95 3.45 -17.15 4.63
C LYS A 95 4.31 -18.36 4.99
N GLU A 96 5.35 -18.67 4.22
CA GLU A 96 6.30 -19.75 4.49
C GLU A 96 7.04 -19.56 5.82
N LYS A 97 7.48 -18.33 6.12
CA LYS A 97 8.22 -18.01 7.34
C LYS A 97 7.35 -17.92 8.61
N THR A 98 6.03 -17.82 8.48
CA THR A 98 5.08 -17.81 9.61
C THR A 98 4.44 -19.18 9.90
N LEU A 99 4.61 -20.15 9.00
CA LEU A 99 4.10 -21.52 9.13
C LEU A 99 5.15 -22.53 9.62
N SER A 100 6.41 -22.12 9.82
CA SER A 100 7.46 -22.85 10.57
C SER A 100 7.61 -22.27 11.97
#